data_AF-A0A847AUM4-F1
#
_entry.id   AF-A0A847AUM4-F1
#
_cell.length_a   1.000
_cell.length_b   1.000
_cell.length_c   1.000
_cell.angle_alpha   90.00
_cell.angle_beta   90.00
_cell.angle_gamma   90.00
#
_symmetry.space_group_name_H-M   'P 1'
#
loop_
_entity.id
_entity.type
_entity.pdbx_description
1 polymer ?
#
loop_
_entity_poly.entity_id
_entity_poly.type
_entity_poly.pdbx_seq_one_letter_code
_entity_poly.pdbx_strand_id
1 'polypeptide(L)'
;PYLLIYSTVTKECEILDNRAVIEQGRAGIRVAQVIVDNGVRAVITNRCGENAEKLFSNAEVFIYKANEGNAEQNITFLDENKLTLLNDCHSNFYRKEN
;
A
#
# COMPACT_ATOMS: atom_id res chain seq x y z
N PRO A 1 -12.30 -9.98 5.56
CA PRO A 1 -10.96 -9.49 5.14
C PRO A 1 -10.82 -8.04 5.60
N TYR A 2 -9.67 -7.65 6.11
CA TYR A 2 -9.47 -6.36 6.75
C TYR A 2 -8.31 -5.61 6.12
N LEU A 3 -8.37 -4.28 6.18
CA LEU A 3 -7.24 -3.40 5.90
C LEU A 3 -6.81 -2.73 7.20
N LEU A 4 -5.51 -2.61 7.42
CA LEU A 4 -4.94 -1.79 8.48
C LEU A 4 -4.42 -0.50 7.84
N ILE A 5 -4.99 0.64 8.21
CA ILE A 5 -4.48 1.96 7.85
C ILE A 5 -3.68 2.48 9.03
N TYR A 6 -2.46 2.94 8.75
CA TYR A 6 -1.55 3.44 9.75
C TYR A 6 -1.05 4.83 9.38
N SER A 7 -1.10 5.75 10.34
CA SER A 7 -0.51 7.07 10.23
C SER A 7 0.89 7.08 10.82
N THR A 8 1.92 7.28 10.00
CA THR A 8 3.31 7.40 10.47
C THR A 8 3.55 8.68 11.27
N VAL A 9 2.66 9.66 11.15
CA VAL A 9 2.71 10.96 11.86
C VAL A 9 2.07 10.86 13.25
N THR A 10 0.82 10.39 13.34
CA THR A 10 0.07 10.33 14.61
C THR A 10 0.26 9.00 15.34
N LYS A 11 0.84 7.99 14.67
CA LYS A 11 1.01 6.61 15.16
C LYS A 11 -0.33 5.90 15.45
N GLU A 12 -1.41 6.40 14.87
CA GLU A 12 -2.75 5.83 14.98
C GLU A 12 -2.97 4.71 13.95
N CYS A 13 -3.76 3.71 14.37
CA CYS A 13 -4.15 2.55 13.58
C CYS A 13 -5.66 2.51 13.42
N GLU A 14 -6.14 2.34 12.19
CA GLU A 14 -7.54 2.05 11.89
C GLU A 14 -7.66 0.70 11.18
N ILE A 15 -8.64 -0.10 11.58
CA ILE A 15 -8.95 -1.38 10.92
C ILE A 15 -10.26 -1.22 10.15
N LEU A 16 -10.17 -1.27 8.82
CA LEU A 16 -11.34 -1.26 7.95
C LEU A 16 -11.80 -2.68 7.65
N ASP A 17 -13.08 -2.96 7.94
CA ASP A 17 -13.72 -4.20 7.54
C ASP A 17 -14.14 -4.15 6.07
N ASN A 18 -13.43 -4.92 5.25
CA ASN A 18 -13.61 -4.93 3.80
C ASN A 18 -14.45 -6.12 3.33
N ARG A 19 -15.15 -6.82 4.24
CA ARG A 19 -16.02 -7.96 3.89
C ARG A 19 -17.07 -7.59 2.84
N ALA A 20 -17.81 -6.51 3.08
CA ALA A 20 -18.89 -6.06 2.19
C ALA A 20 -18.41 -5.71 0.76
N VAL A 21 -17.19 -5.19 0.62
CA VAL A 21 -16.59 -4.84 -0.69
C VAL A 21 -16.20 -6.09 -1.48
N ILE A 22 -15.79 -7.15 -0.77
CA ILE A 22 -15.28 -8.39 -1.34
C ILE A 22 -16.42 -9.31 -1.79
N GLU A 23 -17.58 -9.27 -1.13
CA GLU A 23 -18.76 -10.08 -1.48
C GLU A 23 -19.32 -9.81 -2.89
N GLN A 24 -19.00 -8.67 -3.51
CA GLN A 24 -19.52 -8.29 -4.84
C GLN A 24 -18.65 -8.77 -6.03
N GLY A 25 -17.72 -9.71 -5.82
CA GLY A 25 -16.98 -10.38 -6.91
C GLY A 25 -15.94 -9.53 -7.66
N ARG A 26 -15.76 -8.25 -7.28
CA ARG A 26 -14.73 -7.34 -7.82
C ARG A 26 -13.81 -6.80 -6.71
N ALA A 27 -13.44 -7.70 -5.80
CA ALA A 27 -12.68 -7.41 -4.60
C ALA A 27 -11.43 -6.56 -4.86
N GLY A 28 -10.53 -7.01 -5.75
CA GLY A 28 -9.19 -6.42 -5.88
C GLY A 28 -9.17 -4.92 -6.21
N ILE A 29 -9.86 -4.51 -7.28
CA ILE A 29 -9.84 -3.10 -7.70
C ILE A 29 -10.63 -2.19 -6.76
N ARG A 30 -11.71 -2.69 -6.15
CA ARG A 30 -12.49 -1.89 -5.19
C ARG A 30 -11.75 -1.69 -3.88
N VAL A 31 -11.07 -2.73 -3.39
CA VAL A 31 -10.15 -2.61 -2.24
C VAL A 31 -9.09 -1.55 -2.53
N ALA A 32 -8.51 -1.56 -3.73
CA ALA A 32 -7.52 -0.55 -4.13
C ALA A 32 -8.10 0.87 -4.18
N GLN A 33 -9.34 1.03 -4.67
CA GLN A 33 -10.03 2.34 -4.66
C GLN A 33 -10.25 2.84 -3.22
N VAL A 34 -10.71 1.98 -2.31
CA VAL A 34 -10.87 2.34 -0.89
C VAL A 34 -9.56 2.82 -0.29
N ILE A 35 -8.43 2.16 -0.61
CA ILE A 35 -7.10 2.57 -0.14
C ILE A 35 -6.74 3.97 -0.66
N VAL A 36 -6.95 4.24 -1.95
CA VAL A 36 -6.68 5.55 -2.58
C VAL A 36 -7.57 6.64 -1.99
N ASP A 37 -8.86 6.36 -1.80
CA ASP A 37 -9.82 7.32 -1.26
C ASP A 37 -9.51 7.71 0.20
N ASN A 38 -8.82 6.84 0.94
CA ASN A 38 -8.32 7.13 2.30
C ASN A 38 -6.99 7.90 2.32
N GLY A 39 -6.49 8.35 1.15
CA GLY A 39 -5.28 9.17 1.06
C GLY A 39 -3.98 8.43 1.41
N VAL A 40 -4.00 7.09 1.38
CA VAL A 40 -2.83 6.25 1.66
C VAL A 40 -1.74 6.52 0.63
N ARG A 41 -0.49 6.71 1.10
CA ARG A 41 0.68 6.97 0.24
C ARG A 41 1.53 5.74 -0.03
N ALA A 42 1.40 4.70 0.79
CA ALA A 42 2.16 3.46 0.68
C ALA A 42 1.30 2.25 1.07
N VAL A 43 1.39 1.18 0.27
CA VAL A 43 0.72 -0.10 0.52
C VAL A 43 1.78 -1.16 0.74
N ILE A 44 1.67 -1.92 1.83
CA ILE A 44 2.53 -3.07 2.10
C ILE A 44 1.73 -4.35 1.80
N THR A 45 2.18 -5.15 0.84
CA THR A 45 1.51 -6.39 0.44
C THR A 45 2.50 -7.43 -0.07
N ASN A 46 2.14 -8.71 -0.04
CA ASN A 46 2.95 -9.77 -0.65
C ASN A 46 2.83 -9.81 -2.17
N ARG A 47 1.65 -9.47 -2.70
CA ARG A 47 1.35 -9.49 -4.14
C ARG A 47 0.37 -8.37 -4.46
N CYS A 48 0.51 -7.79 -5.65
CA CYS A 48 -0.43 -6.83 -6.21
C CYS A 48 -0.85 -7.32 -7.60
N GLY A 49 -2.14 -7.26 -7.91
CA GLY A 49 -2.63 -7.57 -9.25
C GLY A 49 -2.54 -6.35 -10.16
N GLU A 50 -2.37 -6.59 -11.46
CA GLU A 50 -2.15 -5.54 -12.48
C GLU A 50 -3.16 -4.38 -12.42
N ASN A 51 -4.45 -4.67 -12.17
CA ASN A 51 -5.47 -3.62 -12.08
C ASN A 51 -5.31 -2.72 -10.85
N ALA A 52 -4.96 -3.28 -9.70
CA ALA A 52 -4.71 -2.50 -8.48
C ALA A 52 -3.41 -1.71 -8.63
N GLU A 53 -2.40 -2.32 -9.23
CA GLU A 53 -1.11 -1.69 -9.51
C GLU A 53 -1.24 -0.46 -10.43
N LYS A 54 -2.01 -0.56 -11.52
CA LYS A 54 -2.33 0.58 -12.41
C LYS A 54 -3.03 1.71 -11.65
N LEU A 55 -3.98 1.38 -10.78
CA LEU A 55 -4.69 2.37 -9.98
C LEU A 55 -3.76 3.07 -8.99
N PHE A 56 -2.92 2.31 -8.28
CA PHE A 56 -1.94 2.86 -7.33
C PHE A 56 -0.90 3.71 -8.03
N SER A 57 -0.40 3.29 -9.20
CA SER A 57 0.54 4.09 -10.00
C SER A 57 -0.07 5.43 -10.42
N ASN A 58 -1.32 5.45 -10.90
CA ASN A 58 -2.02 6.68 -11.27
C ASN A 58 -2.28 7.60 -10.08
N ALA A 59 -2.43 7.04 -8.88
CA ALA A 59 -2.67 7.77 -7.63
C ALA A 59 -1.37 8.08 -6.86
N GLU A 60 -0.20 7.80 -7.43
CA GLU A 60 1.11 8.02 -6.81
C GLU A 60 1.25 7.32 -5.43
N VAL A 61 0.69 6.12 -5.34
CA VAL A 61 0.78 5.24 -4.17
C VAL A 61 1.90 4.22 -4.37
N PHE A 62 2.88 4.24 -3.46
CA PHE A 62 3.98 3.28 -3.49
C PHE A 62 3.51 1.89 -3.05
N ILE A 63 4.02 0.85 -3.71
CA ILE A 63 3.68 -0.53 -3.38
C ILE A 63 4.95 -1.21 -2.89
N TYR A 64 4.97 -1.62 -1.62
CA TYR A 64 6.08 -2.31 -0.98
C TYR A 64 5.78 -3.79 -0.79
N LYS A 65 6.80 -4.63 -0.98
CA LYS A 65 6.75 -6.05 -0.67
C LYS A 65 6.84 -6.22 0.84
N ALA A 66 5.87 -6.90 1.44
CA ALA A 66 5.96 -7.29 2.83
C ALA A 66 7.13 -8.26 3.06
N ASN A 67 7.88 -8.05 4.13
CA ASN A 67 8.84 -9.01 4.66
C ASN A 67 8.14 -9.99 5.61
N GLU A 68 8.80 -11.11 5.91
CA GLU A 68 8.32 -12.05 6.93
C GLU A 68 8.15 -11.34 8.28
N GLY A 69 7.02 -11.62 8.93
CA GLY A 69 6.63 -10.97 10.19
C GLY A 69 5.17 -10.54 10.18
N ASN A 70 4.80 -9.82 11.23
CA ASN A 70 3.46 -9.26 11.39
C ASN A 70 3.36 -7.83 10.82
N ALA A 71 2.17 -7.22 10.94
CA ALA A 71 1.92 -5.88 10.42
C ALA A 71 2.76 -4.80 11.11
N GLU A 72 2.92 -4.85 12.43
CA GLU A 72 3.73 -3.90 13.21
C GLU A 72 5.21 -3.94 12.80
N GLN A 73 5.75 -5.15 12.61
CA GLN A 73 7.11 -5.34 12.11
C GLN A 73 7.28 -4.75 10.70
N ASN A 74 6.30 -4.95 9.82
CA ASN A 74 6.35 -4.39 8.47
C ASN A 74 6.20 -2.86 8.44
N ILE A 75 5.42 -2.27 9.36
CA ILE A 75 5.40 -0.81 9.55
C ILE A 75 6.79 -0.32 9.98
N THR A 76 7.44 -1.04 10.89
CA THR A 76 8.81 -0.71 11.33
C THR A 76 9.80 -0.81 10.18
N PHE A 77 9.71 -1.86 9.36
CA PHE A 77 10.57 -2.02 8.19
C PHE A 77 10.35 -0.91 7.15
N LEU A 78 9.13 -0.38 7.02
CA LEU A 78 8.87 0.79 6.18
C LEU A 78 9.56 2.03 6.73
N ASP A 79 9.38 2.33 8.03
CA ASP A 79 10.02 3.47 8.71
C ASP A 79 11.56 3.39 8.63
N GLU A 80 12.13 2.19 8.65
CA GLU A 80 13.57 1.92 8.53
C GLU A 80 14.06 1.81 7.07
N ASN A 81 13.19 2.01 6.06
CA ASN A 81 13.51 1.86 4.64
C ASN A 81 14.07 0.46 4.25
N LYS A 82 13.62 -0.59 4.94
CA LYS A 82 14.02 -2.00 4.73
C LYS A 82 13.07 -2.79 3.82
N LEU A 83 11.96 -2.19 3.38
CA LEU A 83 11.06 -2.81 2.41
C LEU A 83 11.47 -2.51 0.98
N THR A 84 11.27 -3.47 0.09
CA THR A 84 11.52 -3.31 -1.35
C THR A 84 10.25 -2.90 -2.07
N LEU A 85 10.34 -2.01 -3.05
CA LEU A 85 9.22 -1.69 -3.94
C LEU A 85 8.87 -2.91 -4.80
N LEU A 86 7.58 -3.25 -4.88
CA LEU A 86 7.05 -4.29 -5.77
C LEU A 86 7.00 -3.83 -7.22
N ASN A 87 6.82 -2.52 -7.43
CA ASN A 87 6.90 -1.94 -8.75
C ASN A 87 7.70 -0.64 -8.68
N ASP A 88 8.78 -0.57 -9.45
CA ASP A 88 9.62 0.61 -9.61
C ASP A 88 9.09 1.43 -10.80
N CYS A 89 7.81 1.79 -10.76
CA CYS A 89 7.17 2.64 -11.77
C CYS A 89 7.41 4.13 -11.49
N HIS A 90 8.50 4.47 -10.81
CA HIS A 90 9.06 5.82 -10.78
C HIS A 90 10.36 5.83 -11.60
N SER A 91 10.26 5.39 -12.86
CA SER A 91 11.24 5.78 -13.88
C SER A 91 11.15 7.30 -14.05
N ASN A 92 12.02 8.00 -13.29
CA ASN A 92 12.32 9.45 -13.27
C ASN A 92 11.98 10.17 -11.95
N PHE A 93 12.61 9.76 -10.84
CA PHE A 93 13.09 10.78 -9.89
C PHE A 93 14.54 11.11 -10.22
N TYR A 94 14.75 12.27 -10.86
CA TYR A 94 16.05 12.84 -11.15
C TYR A 94 16.88 12.95 -9.87
N ARG A 95 17.87 12.07 -9.71
CA ARG A 95 19.06 12.35 -8.90
C ARG A 95 19.93 13.34 -9.70
N LYS A 96 19.61 14.63 -9.62
CA LYS A 96 20.63 15.67 -9.77
C LYS A 96 21.13 16.00 -8.38
N GLU A 97 22.22 15.34 -8.01
CA GLU A 97 23.13 15.88 -7.01
C GLU A 97 23.89 17.02 -7.69
N ASN A 98 23.80 18.22 -7.13
CA ASN A 98 24.79 19.28 -7.32
C ASN A 98 25.72 19.24 -6.10
#